data_AF-A0A5C5S1V6-F1
#
_entry.id   AF-A0A5C5S1V6-F1
#
_cell.length_a   1.000
_cell.length_b   1.000
_cell.length_c   1.000
_cell.angle_alpha   90.00
_cell.angle_beta   90.00
_cell.angle_gamma   90.00
#
_symmetry.space_group_name_H-M   'P 1'
#
loop_
_entity.id
_entity.type
_entity.pdbx_description
1 polymer ?
#
loop_
_entity_poly.entity_id
_entity_poly.type
_entity_poly.pdbx_seq_one_letter_code
_entity_poly.pdbx_strand_id
1 'polypeptide(L)'
;MPEVIVLATGGTIASRHDDSGAAVPADAGAALVATAGAVTGVGVTVRDVTAADSSALTLDQLDEIRAAVADALADPDVAGVVVTHGTDTMEETSLLVDLAHADPRPVVFTGAQHSADSPVADGPANLAEAIAVAADPAYRGLGVLVSFAGEVQTVRGLAKLSTVAPQPFSGGIPVAELRGTAPHRLLAKHAPVADVRVDVVASYPGADGALVDAAVAAGARGIVVAGTGSGNTTVALADAVRRALDAGVVVVVSTRIATGPVDAAYGGGGGAADLVAAGALLSRRLRPGQARIVLLALLAAGVGPRWIGAYLGR
;
A
#
# COMPACT_ATOMS: atom_id res chain seq x y z
N MET A 1 -0.37 31.54 3.59
CA MET A 1 0.64 30.46 3.71
C MET A 1 -0.09 29.17 3.39
N PRO A 2 0.49 28.23 2.62
CA PRO A 2 -0.14 26.92 2.41
C PRO A 2 -0.36 26.24 3.77
N GLU A 3 -1.57 25.72 3.97
CA GLU A 3 -1.92 24.93 5.15
C GLU A 3 -1.79 23.44 4.83
N VAL A 4 -1.05 22.69 5.64
CA VAL A 4 -0.91 21.24 5.53
C VAL A 4 -1.58 20.58 6.73
N ILE A 5 -2.42 19.58 6.46
CA ILE A 5 -2.98 18.74 7.51
C ILE A 5 -2.10 17.50 7.69
N VAL A 6 -1.59 17.29 8.90
CA VAL A 6 -0.91 16.05 9.29
C VAL A 6 -1.92 15.13 9.98
N LEU A 7 -2.20 13.99 9.36
CA LEU A 7 -3.00 12.91 9.89
C LEU A 7 -2.09 11.90 10.58
N ALA A 8 -2.16 11.82 11.90
CA ALA A 8 -1.37 10.87 12.66
C ALA A 8 -2.08 9.52 12.76
N THR A 9 -1.43 8.45 12.30
CA THR A 9 -1.97 7.07 12.38
C THR A 9 -1.15 6.15 13.28
N GLY A 10 -0.14 6.68 13.98
CA GLY A 10 0.81 5.92 14.80
C GLY A 10 2.09 5.53 14.03
N GLY A 11 2.50 4.27 14.18
CA GLY A 11 3.75 3.75 13.61
C GLY A 11 5.01 4.09 14.40
N THR A 12 6.16 3.57 13.96
CA THR A 12 7.46 3.70 14.63
C THR A 12 7.86 5.14 14.94
N ILE A 13 7.48 6.10 14.07
CA ILE A 13 7.72 7.53 14.28
C ILE A 13 7.08 8.07 15.57
N ALA A 14 6.01 7.40 16.03
CA ALA A 14 5.28 7.70 17.24
C ALA A 14 5.52 6.70 18.38
N SER A 15 6.43 5.74 18.19
CA SER A 15 6.75 4.72 19.18
C SER A 15 8.00 5.07 19.98
N ARG A 16 8.04 4.60 21.23
CA ARG A 16 9.21 4.66 22.13
C ARG A 16 9.46 3.28 22.72
N HIS A 17 10.70 3.00 23.15
CA HIS A 17 10.97 1.75 23.85
C HIS A 17 10.41 1.78 25.28
N ASP A 18 9.73 0.71 25.67
CA ASP A 18 9.33 0.47 27.06
C ASP A 18 10.46 -0.18 27.89
N ASP A 19 10.18 -0.49 29.16
CA ASP A 19 11.15 -1.11 30.07
C ASP A 19 11.64 -2.50 29.60
N SER A 20 10.92 -3.16 28.69
CA SER A 20 11.31 -4.44 28.09
C SER A 20 12.24 -4.27 26.88
N GLY A 21 12.39 -3.03 26.38
CA GLY A 21 13.10 -2.71 25.14
C GLY A 21 12.24 -2.93 23.89
N ALA A 22 10.92 -3.09 24.03
CA ALA A 22 10.00 -3.18 22.90
C ALA A 22 9.50 -1.78 22.52
N ALA A 23 9.43 -1.48 21.21
CA ALA A 23 8.86 -0.22 20.75
C ALA A 23 7.32 -0.27 20.82
N VAL A 24 6.72 0.67 21.57
CA VAL A 24 5.27 0.77 21.77
C VAL A 24 4.75 2.16 21.40
N PRO A 25 3.52 2.31 20.89
CA PRO A 25 2.93 3.62 20.62
C PRO A 25 2.96 4.52 21.87
N ALA A 26 3.47 5.75 21.73
CA ALA A 26 3.68 6.65 22.86
C ALA A 26 3.33 8.12 22.55
N ASP A 27 3.65 8.60 21.35
CA ASP A 27 3.52 10.02 21.00
C ASP A 27 2.25 10.28 20.18
N ALA A 28 1.50 11.33 20.55
CA ALA A 28 0.41 11.85 19.74
C ALA A 28 0.93 12.74 18.60
N GLY A 29 0.13 12.98 17.56
CA GLY A 29 0.56 13.71 16.37
C GLY A 29 1.15 15.09 16.65
N ALA A 30 0.60 15.83 17.61
CA ALA A 30 1.10 17.15 17.98
C ALA A 30 2.56 17.12 18.49
N ALA A 31 2.93 16.06 19.21
CA ALA A 31 4.31 15.86 19.65
C ALA A 31 5.22 15.55 18.45
N LEU A 32 4.76 14.72 17.49
CA LEU A 32 5.51 14.41 16.28
C LEU A 32 5.86 15.68 15.49
N VAL A 33 4.87 16.52 15.22
CA VAL A 33 5.08 17.77 14.48
C VAL A 33 6.00 18.71 15.23
N ALA A 34 5.93 18.76 16.56
CA ALA A 34 6.88 19.54 17.35
C ALA A 34 8.33 19.05 17.19
N THR A 35 8.56 17.74 17.06
CA THR A 35 9.92 17.19 16.83
C THR A 35 10.47 17.47 15.44
N ALA A 36 9.62 17.50 14.40
CA ALA A 36 10.02 17.85 13.03
C ALA A 36 10.47 19.32 12.90
N GLY A 37 10.05 20.18 13.83
CA GLY A 37 10.30 21.61 13.78
C GLY A 37 9.40 22.35 12.79
N ALA A 38 9.51 23.68 12.77
CA ALA A 38 8.71 24.51 11.89
C ALA A 38 9.24 24.44 10.45
N VAL A 39 8.38 24.06 9.50
CA VAL A 39 8.66 24.22 8.07
C VAL A 39 8.36 25.66 7.68
N THR A 40 9.40 26.38 7.24
CA THR A 40 9.29 27.83 7.00
C THR A 40 8.23 28.13 5.94
N GLY A 41 7.26 28.99 6.28
CA GLY A 41 6.22 29.45 5.36
C GLY A 41 5.04 28.48 5.17
N VAL A 42 4.98 27.39 5.94
CA VAL A 42 3.90 26.40 5.91
C VAL A 42 3.15 26.41 7.25
N GLY A 43 1.82 26.52 7.20
CA GLY A 43 0.96 26.29 8.36
C GLY A 43 0.67 24.80 8.52
N VAL A 44 0.63 24.30 9.75
CA VAL A 44 0.43 22.88 10.03
C VAL A 44 -0.67 22.69 11.07
N THR A 45 -1.70 21.94 10.69
CA THR A 45 -2.75 21.46 11.58
C THR A 45 -2.62 19.95 11.74
N VAL A 46 -2.72 19.46 12.98
CA VAL A 46 -2.60 18.03 13.26
C VAL A 46 -3.95 17.43 13.65
N ARG A 47 -4.22 16.22 13.16
CA ARG A 47 -5.38 15.41 13.55
C ARG A 47 -4.92 13.99 13.84
N ASP A 48 -5.18 13.50 15.05
CA ASP A 48 -5.00 12.09 15.37
C ASP A 48 -6.19 11.31 14.78
N VAL A 49 -5.89 10.36 13.89
CA VAL A 49 -6.90 9.49 13.26
C VAL A 49 -6.96 8.16 13.98
N THR A 50 -5.80 7.53 14.16
CA THR A 50 -5.66 6.27 14.88
C THR A 50 -4.26 6.20 15.51
N ALA A 51 -4.07 5.34 16.50
CA ALA A 51 -2.77 5.11 17.13
C ALA A 51 -2.49 3.61 17.12
N ALA A 52 -2.13 3.08 15.95
CA ALA A 52 -1.96 1.66 15.73
C ALA A 52 -0.56 1.30 15.22
N ASP A 53 -0.10 0.10 15.57
CA ASP A 53 0.98 -0.55 14.85
C ASP A 53 0.47 -0.94 13.46
N SER A 54 1.21 -0.54 12.42
CA SER A 54 0.91 -0.87 11.03
C SER A 54 0.74 -2.37 10.79
N SER A 55 1.45 -3.23 11.54
CA SER A 55 1.35 -4.69 11.43
C SER A 55 -0.02 -5.24 11.89
N ALA A 56 -0.75 -4.47 12.70
CA ALA A 56 -2.03 -4.84 13.30
C ALA A 56 -3.22 -4.08 12.70
N LEU A 57 -3.00 -3.26 11.66
CA LEU A 57 -4.07 -2.50 11.02
C LEU A 57 -5.10 -3.41 10.37
N THR A 58 -6.37 -3.07 10.59
CA THR A 58 -7.53 -3.73 9.98
C THR A 58 -7.98 -3.00 8.71
N LEU A 59 -8.80 -3.67 7.88
CA LEU A 59 -9.37 -3.04 6.69
C LEU A 59 -10.29 -1.85 7.04
N ASP A 60 -11.01 -1.91 8.17
CA ASP A 60 -11.81 -0.79 8.66
C ASP A 60 -10.94 0.45 8.94
N GLN A 61 -9.78 0.26 9.59
CA GLN A 61 -8.85 1.35 9.86
C GLN A 61 -8.20 1.90 8.59
N LEU A 62 -7.95 1.05 7.59
CA LEU A 62 -7.52 1.50 6.27
C LEU A 62 -8.58 2.38 5.59
N ASP A 63 -9.87 2.01 5.69
CA ASP A 63 -10.99 2.83 5.21
C ASP A 63 -11.13 4.15 6.00
N GLU A 64 -10.89 4.13 7.31
CA GLU A 64 -10.87 5.32 8.17
C GLU A 64 -9.76 6.30 7.77
N ILE A 65 -8.54 5.82 7.54
CA ILE A 65 -7.42 6.65 7.06
C ILE A 65 -7.76 7.27 5.71
N ARG A 66 -8.32 6.48 4.77
CA ARG A 66 -8.74 6.99 3.46
C ARG A 66 -9.83 8.06 3.58
N ALA A 67 -10.80 7.87 4.48
CA ALA A 67 -11.85 8.86 4.74
C ALA A 67 -11.29 10.15 5.35
N ALA A 68 -10.36 10.03 6.31
CA ALA A 68 -9.71 11.18 6.93
C ALA A 68 -8.91 12.03 5.92
N VAL A 69 -8.26 11.39 4.94
CA VAL A 69 -7.60 12.10 3.82
C VAL A 69 -8.63 12.87 2.98
N ALA A 70 -9.75 12.24 2.61
CA ALA A 70 -10.80 12.89 1.84
C ALA A 70 -11.43 14.08 2.60
N ASP A 71 -11.69 13.91 3.89
CA ASP A 71 -12.24 14.95 4.77
C ASP A 71 -11.28 16.12 4.97
N ALA A 72 -9.97 15.85 5.08
CA ALA A 72 -8.94 16.89 5.13
C ALA A 72 -8.91 17.70 3.83
N LEU A 73 -9.04 17.05 2.68
CA LEU A 73 -9.11 17.70 1.38
C LEU A 73 -10.47 18.34 1.08
N ALA A 74 -11.51 18.14 1.88
CA ALA A 74 -12.79 18.83 1.68
C ALA A 74 -12.67 20.36 1.90
N ASP A 75 -11.69 20.79 2.69
CA ASP A 75 -11.35 22.19 2.89
C ASP A 75 -10.53 22.72 1.68
N PRO A 76 -11.02 23.73 0.93
CA PRO A 76 -10.30 24.28 -0.22
C PRO A 76 -9.03 25.05 0.15
N ASP A 77 -8.87 25.48 1.40
CA ASP A 77 -7.70 26.26 1.86
C ASP A 77 -6.50 25.36 2.22
N VAL A 78 -6.73 24.05 2.33
CA VAL A 78 -5.67 23.05 2.55
C VAL A 78 -4.88 22.83 1.26
N ALA A 79 -3.56 22.99 1.34
CA ALA A 79 -2.62 22.82 0.23
C ALA A 79 -2.30 21.34 -0.05
N GLY A 80 -2.26 20.50 1.00
CA GLY A 80 -1.96 19.08 0.91
C GLY A 80 -2.12 18.37 2.25
N VAL A 81 -1.97 17.05 2.23
CA VAL A 81 -2.11 16.18 3.41
C VAL A 81 -0.86 15.35 3.60
N VAL A 82 -0.40 15.24 4.85
CA VAL A 82 0.62 14.28 5.27
C VAL A 82 -0.03 13.21 6.12
N VAL A 83 0.33 11.95 5.91
CA VAL A 83 -0.10 10.82 6.75
C VAL A 83 1.13 10.21 7.38
N THR A 84 1.26 10.30 8.72
CA THR A 84 2.29 9.52 9.41
C THR A 84 1.78 8.11 9.60
N HIS A 85 2.57 7.12 9.21
CA HIS A 85 2.15 5.72 9.19
C HIS A 85 3.32 4.80 9.55
N GLY A 86 3.01 3.64 10.14
CA GLY A 86 3.99 2.60 10.37
C GLY A 86 4.49 2.00 9.05
N THR A 87 5.77 1.64 8.99
CA THR A 87 6.43 1.28 7.72
C THR A 87 6.02 -0.10 7.19
N ASP A 88 5.51 -0.99 8.04
CA ASP A 88 5.24 -2.38 7.66
C ASP A 88 4.09 -2.55 6.66
N THR A 89 3.08 -1.68 6.72
CA THR A 89 1.91 -1.72 5.81
C THR A 89 1.67 -0.41 5.07
N MET A 90 2.67 0.48 5.04
CA MET A 90 2.59 1.76 4.34
C MET A 90 2.37 1.56 2.83
N GLU A 91 2.96 0.51 2.24
CA GLU A 91 2.80 0.19 0.81
C GLU A 91 1.36 -0.20 0.44
N GLU A 92 0.61 -0.80 1.37
CA GLU A 92 -0.80 -1.13 1.18
C GLU A 92 -1.72 0.06 1.41
N THR A 93 -1.60 0.73 2.55
CA THR A 93 -2.51 1.85 2.91
C THR A 93 -2.39 2.98 1.91
N SER A 94 -1.16 3.36 1.53
CA SER A 94 -0.93 4.44 0.58
C SER A 94 -1.49 4.11 -0.81
N LEU A 95 -1.42 2.84 -1.24
CA LEU A 95 -2.04 2.39 -2.48
C LEU A 95 -3.58 2.44 -2.41
N LEU A 96 -4.18 2.05 -1.28
CA LEU A 96 -5.63 2.13 -1.12
C LEU A 96 -6.14 3.56 -1.29
N VAL A 97 -5.42 4.53 -0.73
CA VAL A 97 -5.72 5.96 -0.90
C VAL A 97 -5.50 6.38 -2.36
N ASP A 98 -4.40 5.97 -3.00
CA ASP A 98 -4.09 6.33 -4.40
C ASP A 98 -5.12 5.85 -5.42
N LEU A 99 -5.73 4.68 -5.20
CA LEU A 99 -6.69 4.11 -6.14
C LEU A 99 -7.92 4.99 -6.38
N ALA A 100 -8.25 5.85 -5.41
CA ALA A 100 -9.41 6.71 -5.44
C ALA A 100 -9.07 8.21 -5.28
N HIS A 101 -7.77 8.55 -5.11
CA HIS A 101 -7.30 9.92 -5.05
C HIS A 101 -7.45 10.62 -6.41
N ALA A 102 -8.40 11.54 -6.50
CA ALA A 102 -8.68 12.32 -7.71
C ALA A 102 -8.29 13.80 -7.57
N ASP A 103 -7.99 14.25 -6.34
CA ASP A 103 -7.62 15.63 -6.07
C ASP A 103 -6.20 15.91 -6.60
N PRO A 104 -5.95 17.05 -7.25
CA PRO A 104 -4.60 17.42 -7.67
C PRO A 104 -3.66 17.74 -6.50
N ARG A 105 -4.14 18.00 -5.29
CA ARG A 105 -3.29 18.27 -4.13
C ARG A 105 -2.51 17.01 -3.70
N PRO A 106 -1.26 17.16 -3.25
CA PRO A 106 -0.45 16.05 -2.80
C PRO A 106 -1.01 15.42 -1.52
N VAL A 107 -0.95 14.09 -1.47
CA VAL A 107 -1.09 13.30 -0.25
C VAL A 107 0.21 12.54 -0.07
N VAL A 108 0.89 12.76 1.05
CA VAL A 108 2.25 12.26 1.28
C VAL A 108 2.25 11.36 2.51
N PHE A 109 2.54 10.08 2.32
CA PHE A 109 2.79 9.14 3.40
C PHE A 109 4.25 9.25 3.86
N THR A 110 4.47 9.15 5.16
CA THR A 110 5.81 9.12 5.75
C THR A 110 5.82 8.36 7.07
N GLY A 111 6.99 8.09 7.63
CA GLY A 111 7.16 7.35 8.87
C GLY A 111 8.61 7.36 9.34
N ALA A 112 9.00 6.33 10.08
CA ALA A 112 10.37 6.17 10.57
C ALA A 112 10.77 4.68 10.60
N GLN A 113 12.05 4.41 10.36
CA GLN A 113 12.65 3.09 10.60
C GLN A 113 13.13 2.96 12.06
N HIS A 114 13.45 4.07 12.70
CA HIS A 114 13.88 4.13 14.09
C HIS A 114 12.82 4.83 14.96
N SER A 115 12.63 4.32 16.18
CA SER A 115 11.69 4.89 17.15
C SER A 115 12.07 6.32 17.56
N ALA A 116 11.11 7.06 18.11
CA ALA A 116 11.28 8.47 18.46
C ALA A 116 12.36 8.74 19.53
N ASP A 117 12.67 7.74 20.36
CA ASP A 117 13.68 7.78 21.41
C ASP A 117 15.07 7.25 20.96
N SER A 118 15.19 6.79 19.71
CA SER A 118 16.46 6.34 19.14
C SER A 118 17.45 7.50 18.96
N PRO A 119 18.76 7.30 19.25
CA PRO A 119 19.78 8.32 18.97
C PRO A 119 19.98 8.61 17.48
N VAL A 120 19.42 7.75 16.61
CA VAL A 120 19.44 7.88 15.15
C VAL A 120 18.01 7.95 14.58
N ALA A 121 17.07 8.54 15.33
CA ALA A 121 15.71 8.74 14.88
C ALA A 121 15.65 9.50 13.54
N ASP A 122 14.99 8.91 12.55
CA ASP A 122 14.82 9.45 11.19
C ASP A 122 13.47 10.16 10.99
N GLY A 123 12.50 9.88 11.86
CA GLY A 123 11.14 10.43 11.82
C GLY A 123 11.04 11.95 11.67
N PRO A 124 11.75 12.77 12.46
CA PRO A 124 11.67 14.22 12.37
C PRO A 124 12.03 14.76 10.97
N ALA A 125 13.10 14.24 10.37
CA ALA A 125 13.54 14.67 9.04
C ALA A 125 12.56 14.21 7.95
N ASN A 126 12.09 12.97 8.03
CA ASN A 126 11.09 12.42 7.11
C ASN A 126 9.77 13.22 7.17
N LEU A 127 9.31 13.58 8.36
CA LEU A 127 8.08 14.36 8.55
C LEU A 127 8.23 15.80 8.05
N ALA A 128 9.36 16.45 8.33
CA ALA A 128 9.62 17.80 7.82
C ALA A 128 9.66 17.83 6.28
N GLU A 129 10.29 16.85 5.64
CA GLU A 129 10.29 16.69 4.18
C GLU A 129 8.87 16.45 3.66
N ALA A 130 8.12 15.53 4.25
CA ALA A 130 6.75 15.25 3.83
C ALA A 130 5.83 16.48 3.90
N ILE A 131 5.97 17.30 4.95
CA ILE A 131 5.24 18.57 5.09
C ILE A 131 5.63 19.55 3.98
N ALA A 132 6.94 19.68 3.67
CA ALA A 132 7.41 20.54 2.59
C ALA A 132 6.88 20.07 1.23
N VAL A 133 6.91 18.77 0.96
CA VAL A 133 6.37 18.15 -0.26
C VAL A 133 4.86 18.38 -0.38
N ALA A 134 4.12 18.22 0.72
CA ALA A 134 2.67 18.44 0.74
C ALA A 134 2.27 19.92 0.52
N ALA A 135 3.15 20.86 0.87
CA ALA A 135 2.91 22.28 0.67
C ALA A 135 3.32 22.79 -0.74
N ASP A 136 4.13 22.05 -1.48
CA ASP A 136 4.73 22.50 -2.74
C ASP A 136 3.83 22.21 -3.96
N PRO A 137 3.41 23.25 -4.71
CA PRO A 137 2.62 23.08 -5.93
C PRO A 137 3.26 22.19 -7.01
N ALA A 138 4.58 22.00 -7.00
CA ALA A 138 5.29 21.14 -7.96
C ALA A 138 4.91 19.66 -7.83
N TYR A 139 4.41 19.23 -6.67
CA TYR A 139 3.99 17.84 -6.42
C TYR A 139 2.50 17.60 -6.72
N ARG A 140 1.79 18.63 -7.21
CA ARG A 140 0.37 18.50 -7.57
C ARG A 140 0.19 17.58 -8.78
N GLY A 141 -0.85 16.75 -8.71
CA GLY A 141 -1.23 15.84 -9.77
C GLY A 141 -0.26 14.67 -9.94
N LEU A 142 0.55 14.34 -8.93
CA LEU A 142 1.45 13.18 -8.98
C LEU A 142 0.86 11.92 -8.32
N GLY A 143 -0.39 11.98 -7.83
CA GLY A 143 -1.03 10.90 -7.08
C GLY A 143 -0.65 10.95 -5.60
N VAL A 144 -0.77 9.82 -4.92
CA VAL A 144 -0.25 9.66 -3.56
C VAL A 144 1.24 9.32 -3.64
N LEU A 145 2.00 9.91 -2.73
CA LEU A 145 3.46 9.79 -2.65
C LEU A 145 3.88 9.20 -1.30
N VAL A 146 5.08 8.62 -1.27
CA VAL A 146 5.80 8.32 -0.03
C VAL A 146 7.07 9.16 0.00
N SER A 147 7.29 9.88 1.09
CA SER A 147 8.51 10.65 1.37
C SER A 147 9.28 9.98 2.48
N PHE A 148 10.47 9.48 2.19
CA PHE A 148 11.27 8.72 3.15
C PHE A 148 12.75 8.83 2.83
N ALA A 149 13.56 9.13 3.85
CA ALA A 149 15.02 9.18 3.77
C ALA A 149 15.58 10.06 2.64
N GLY A 150 14.93 11.19 2.34
CA GLY A 150 15.39 12.14 1.32
C GLY A 150 14.90 11.86 -0.09
N GLU A 151 14.02 10.86 -0.28
CA GLU A 151 13.46 10.52 -1.57
C GLU A 151 11.93 10.51 -1.53
N VAL A 152 11.34 11.04 -2.59
CA VAL A 152 9.89 11.03 -2.82
C VAL A 152 9.57 10.08 -3.97
N GLN A 153 8.74 9.07 -3.72
CA GLN A 153 8.38 8.04 -4.71
C GLN A 153 6.87 7.92 -4.89
N THR A 154 6.42 7.57 -6.08
CA THR A 154 5.01 7.17 -6.32
C THR A 154 4.70 5.85 -5.64
N VAL A 155 3.47 5.64 -5.18
CA VAL A 155 3.14 4.44 -4.39
C VAL A 155 2.93 3.16 -5.21
N ARG A 156 2.61 3.24 -6.50
CA ARG A 156 2.33 2.04 -7.31
C ARG A 156 3.62 1.26 -7.62
N GLY A 157 3.66 0.00 -7.20
CA GLY A 157 4.84 -0.85 -7.29
C GLY A 157 5.82 -0.67 -6.14
N LEU A 158 5.60 0.32 -5.26
CA LEU A 158 6.41 0.54 -4.07
C LEU A 158 6.25 -0.64 -3.12
N ALA A 159 7.36 -1.08 -2.55
CA ALA A 159 7.38 -2.08 -1.48
C ALA A 159 8.51 -1.81 -0.49
N LYS A 160 8.33 -2.24 0.76
CA LYS A 160 9.38 -2.27 1.78
C LYS A 160 10.30 -3.47 1.51
N LEU A 161 11.50 -3.21 0.99
CA LEU A 161 12.47 -4.23 0.61
C LEU A 161 13.56 -4.47 1.66
N SER A 162 13.62 -3.65 2.71
CA SER A 162 14.57 -3.82 3.81
C SER A 162 13.91 -3.62 5.16
N THR A 163 14.32 -4.44 6.13
CA THR A 163 13.93 -4.30 7.53
C THR A 163 14.83 -3.32 8.29
N VAL A 164 15.99 -2.94 7.74
CA VAL A 164 17.02 -2.16 8.47
C VAL A 164 17.62 -1.00 7.69
N ALA A 165 17.49 -0.96 6.35
CA ALA A 165 18.06 0.12 5.56
C ALA A 165 17.37 1.46 5.88
N PRO A 166 18.11 2.60 5.88
CA PRO A 166 17.51 3.92 6.08
C PRO A 166 16.46 4.27 5.02
N GLN A 167 16.70 3.91 3.76
CA GLN A 167 15.68 3.89 2.71
C GLN A 167 15.20 2.45 2.50
N PRO A 168 14.10 2.02 3.15
CA PRO A 168 13.62 0.65 3.03
C PRO A 168 12.68 0.48 1.83
N PHE A 169 12.17 1.57 1.24
CA PHE A 169 11.15 1.51 0.18
C PHE A 169 11.75 1.64 -1.23
N SER A 170 11.29 0.78 -2.14
CA SER A 170 11.68 0.81 -3.55
C SER A 170 10.60 0.22 -4.46
N GLY A 171 10.69 0.44 -5.77
CA GLY A 171 9.76 -0.10 -6.78
C GLY A 171 8.72 0.91 -7.27
N GLY A 172 8.50 1.99 -6.51
CA GLY A 172 7.86 3.20 -7.02
C GLY A 172 8.77 3.94 -8.00
N ILE A 173 8.24 4.95 -8.69
CA ILE A 173 9.03 5.85 -9.53
C ILE A 173 9.47 7.03 -8.66
N PRO A 174 10.78 7.30 -8.51
CA PRO A 174 11.25 8.52 -7.87
C PRO A 174 10.70 9.74 -8.60
N VAL A 175 10.15 10.72 -7.87
CA VAL A 175 9.54 11.91 -8.46
C VAL A 175 10.53 12.69 -9.32
N ALA A 176 11.81 12.73 -8.93
CA ALA A 176 12.89 13.33 -9.70
C ALA A 176 13.11 12.69 -11.09
N GLU A 177 12.63 11.45 -11.30
CA GLU A 177 12.75 10.69 -12.54
C GLU A 177 11.46 10.69 -13.37
N LEU A 178 10.35 11.23 -12.84
CA LEU A 178 9.06 11.26 -13.54
C LEU A 178 9.12 12.16 -14.78
N ARG A 179 8.98 11.54 -15.96
CA ARG A 179 8.82 12.24 -17.25
C ARG A 179 7.34 12.28 -17.64
N GLY A 180 6.58 13.24 -17.10
CA GLY A 180 5.18 13.48 -17.51
C GLY A 180 4.11 12.98 -16.52
N THR A 181 2.93 12.65 -17.06
CA THR A 181 1.64 12.68 -16.34
C THR A 181 1.45 11.69 -15.19
N ALA A 182 0.64 12.15 -14.22
CA ALA A 182 0.01 11.47 -13.09
C ALA A 182 -0.33 9.97 -13.28
N PRO A 183 -0.26 9.16 -12.22
CA PRO A 183 -0.77 7.80 -12.22
C PRO A 183 -2.28 7.74 -12.58
N HIS A 184 -2.67 6.65 -13.24
CA HIS A 184 -4.02 6.44 -13.75
C HIS A 184 -5.06 6.32 -12.63
N ARG A 185 -6.05 7.22 -12.60
CA ARG A 185 -7.25 7.11 -11.74
C ARG A 185 -7.98 5.81 -12.02
N LEU A 186 -8.29 5.04 -10.97
CA LEU A 186 -8.92 3.73 -11.13
C LEU A 186 -10.39 3.69 -10.71
N LEU A 187 -10.70 4.28 -9.56
CA LEU A 187 -12.04 4.23 -8.99
C LEU A 187 -12.68 5.62 -9.05
N ALA A 188 -13.81 5.70 -9.77
CA ALA A 188 -14.67 6.89 -9.75
C ALA A 188 -15.53 6.97 -8.48
N LYS A 189 -15.72 5.84 -7.79
CA LYS A 189 -16.54 5.73 -6.58
C LYS A 189 -15.80 4.91 -5.53
N HIS A 190 -15.79 5.43 -4.32
CA HIS A 190 -15.26 4.75 -3.14
C HIS A 190 -16.28 3.72 -2.64
N ALA A 191 -15.78 2.55 -2.26
CA ALA A 191 -16.53 1.54 -1.52
C ALA A 191 -15.67 1.07 -0.33
N PRO A 192 -16.27 0.80 0.84
CA PRO A 192 -15.57 0.17 1.95
C PRO A 192 -14.99 -1.18 1.52
N VAL A 193 -13.74 -1.44 1.88
CA VAL A 193 -13.05 -2.71 1.57
C VAL A 193 -13.19 -3.73 2.69
N ALA A 194 -13.60 -3.31 3.89
CA ALA A 194 -13.74 -4.17 5.05
C ALA A 194 -14.67 -5.38 4.86
N ASP A 195 -15.76 -5.21 4.10
CA ASP A 195 -16.73 -6.27 3.81
C ASP A 195 -16.30 -7.24 2.68
N VAL A 196 -15.06 -7.09 2.18
CA VAL A 196 -14.53 -7.90 1.09
C VAL A 196 -13.39 -8.75 1.59
N ARG A 197 -13.54 -10.07 1.46
CA ARG A 197 -12.45 -10.99 1.75
C ARG A 197 -11.61 -11.27 0.52
N VAL A 198 -10.33 -10.90 0.60
CA VAL A 198 -9.28 -11.33 -0.32
C VAL A 198 -8.09 -11.84 0.49
N ASP A 199 -7.68 -13.08 0.22
CA ASP A 199 -6.57 -13.73 0.89
C ASP A 199 -5.34 -13.82 -0.02
N VAL A 200 -4.15 -13.89 0.56
CA VAL A 200 -2.88 -14.15 -0.16
C VAL A 200 -2.42 -15.57 0.15
N VAL A 201 -2.19 -16.37 -0.90
CA VAL A 201 -1.71 -17.75 -0.77
C VAL A 201 -0.33 -17.87 -1.39
N ALA A 202 0.64 -18.31 -0.59
CA ALA A 202 2.02 -18.47 -1.05
C ALA A 202 2.24 -19.79 -1.77
N SER A 203 3.01 -19.73 -2.86
CA SER A 203 3.59 -20.89 -3.53
C SER A 203 5.01 -21.15 -3.01
N TYR A 204 5.30 -22.40 -2.70
CA TYR A 204 6.59 -22.90 -2.22
C TYR A 204 6.73 -24.39 -2.59
N PRO A 205 7.94 -24.97 -2.53
CA PRO A 205 8.11 -26.41 -2.75
C PRO A 205 7.21 -27.22 -1.80
N GLY A 206 6.31 -28.03 -2.37
CA GLY A 206 5.33 -28.80 -1.60
C GLY A 206 4.05 -28.03 -1.24
N ALA A 207 3.86 -26.80 -1.71
CA ALA A 207 2.56 -26.12 -1.61
C ALA A 207 1.48 -26.95 -2.31
N ASP A 208 0.32 -27.07 -1.68
CA ASP A 208 -0.84 -27.80 -2.16
C ASP A 208 -2.07 -26.89 -2.21
N GLY A 209 -3.27 -27.49 -2.27
CA GLY A 209 -4.53 -26.76 -2.34
C GLY A 209 -5.11 -26.31 -1.01
N ALA A 210 -4.57 -26.74 0.14
CA ALA A 210 -5.27 -26.62 1.42
C ALA A 210 -5.61 -25.18 1.80
N LEU A 211 -4.68 -24.25 1.56
CA LEU A 211 -4.88 -22.82 1.87
C LEU A 211 -5.84 -22.14 0.88
N VAL A 212 -5.86 -22.57 -0.38
CA VAL A 212 -6.84 -22.06 -1.37
C VAL A 212 -8.23 -22.54 -0.99
N ASP A 213 -8.40 -23.83 -0.75
CA ASP A 213 -9.69 -24.43 -0.38
C ASP A 213 -10.23 -23.82 0.93
N ALA A 214 -9.35 -23.55 1.90
CA ALA A 214 -9.71 -22.87 3.15
C ALA A 214 -10.15 -21.42 2.93
N ALA A 215 -9.47 -20.66 2.07
CA ALA A 215 -9.87 -19.28 1.73
C ALA A 215 -11.25 -19.25 1.06
N VAL A 216 -11.50 -20.14 0.10
CA VAL A 216 -12.81 -20.29 -0.56
C VAL A 216 -13.90 -20.62 0.47
N ALA A 217 -13.67 -21.63 1.31
CA ALA A 217 -14.61 -22.04 2.35
C ALA A 217 -14.92 -20.91 3.35
N ALA A 218 -13.97 -20.02 3.59
CA ALA A 218 -14.12 -18.88 4.48
C ALA A 218 -14.70 -17.63 3.80
N GLY A 219 -15.19 -17.76 2.56
CA GLY A 219 -15.94 -16.73 1.82
C GLY A 219 -15.08 -15.76 1.02
N ALA A 220 -13.85 -16.12 0.65
CA ALA A 220 -13.00 -15.27 -0.19
C ALA A 220 -13.68 -14.96 -1.53
N ARG A 221 -13.81 -13.67 -1.87
CA ARG A 221 -14.25 -13.22 -3.20
C ARG A 221 -13.09 -13.13 -4.18
N GLY A 222 -11.86 -13.06 -3.67
CA GLY A 222 -10.66 -13.12 -4.47
C GLY A 222 -9.49 -13.75 -3.72
N ILE A 223 -8.52 -14.25 -4.49
CA ILE A 223 -7.27 -14.82 -3.97
C ILE A 223 -6.11 -14.24 -4.76
N VAL A 224 -5.07 -13.79 -4.06
CA VAL A 224 -3.79 -13.44 -4.67
C VAL A 224 -2.81 -14.58 -4.43
N VAL A 225 -2.34 -15.21 -5.50
CA VAL A 225 -1.30 -16.23 -5.41
C VAL A 225 0.06 -15.55 -5.46
N ALA A 226 0.86 -15.67 -4.40
CA ALA A 226 2.26 -15.28 -4.39
C ALA A 226 3.08 -16.41 -5.02
N GLY A 227 3.15 -16.40 -6.35
CA GLY A 227 3.88 -17.38 -7.15
C GLY A 227 5.39 -17.33 -6.95
N THR A 228 6.09 -18.36 -7.44
CA THR A 228 7.55 -18.39 -7.54
C THR A 228 7.99 -17.92 -8.93
N GLY A 229 9.22 -17.40 -9.05
CA GLY A 229 9.76 -16.94 -10.34
C GLY A 229 8.85 -15.91 -11.01
N SER A 230 8.43 -16.16 -12.24
CA SER A 230 7.54 -15.28 -13.02
C SER A 230 6.05 -15.49 -12.73
N GLY A 231 5.68 -16.07 -11.58
CA GLY A 231 4.28 -16.34 -11.19
C GLY A 231 3.88 -17.82 -11.24
N ASN A 232 4.84 -18.73 -11.13
CA ASN A 232 4.59 -20.17 -11.22
C ASN A 232 4.17 -20.77 -9.87
N THR A 233 3.50 -21.92 -9.94
CA THR A 233 2.99 -22.68 -8.80
C THR A 233 3.33 -24.17 -8.93
N THR A 234 3.05 -24.93 -7.87
CA THR A 234 3.01 -26.40 -7.97
C THR A 234 1.77 -26.83 -8.76
N VAL A 235 1.80 -28.03 -9.35
CA VAL A 235 0.62 -28.58 -10.06
C VAL A 235 -0.59 -28.67 -9.11
N ALA A 236 -0.37 -29.14 -7.87
CA ALA A 236 -1.42 -29.29 -6.87
C ALA A 236 -2.07 -27.94 -6.48
N LEU A 237 -1.27 -26.87 -6.34
CA LEU A 237 -1.79 -25.54 -6.08
C LEU A 237 -2.55 -24.99 -7.30
N ALA A 238 -2.07 -25.22 -8.52
CA ALA A 238 -2.77 -24.82 -9.74
C ALA A 238 -4.12 -25.54 -9.90
N ASP A 239 -4.21 -26.82 -9.54
CA ASP A 239 -5.47 -27.55 -9.51
C ASP A 239 -6.46 -26.95 -8.51
N ALA A 240 -5.99 -26.46 -7.36
CA ALA A 240 -6.82 -25.74 -6.40
C ALA A 240 -7.27 -24.37 -6.92
N VAL A 241 -6.39 -23.65 -7.61
CA VAL A 241 -6.74 -22.39 -8.29
C VAL A 241 -7.85 -22.60 -9.32
N ARG A 242 -7.79 -23.69 -10.12
CA ARG A 242 -8.88 -24.04 -11.06
C ARG A 242 -10.21 -24.22 -10.34
N ARG A 243 -10.23 -24.98 -9.24
CA ARG A 243 -11.44 -25.16 -8.42
C ARG A 243 -11.97 -23.84 -7.85
N ALA A 244 -11.09 -22.95 -7.39
CA ALA A 244 -11.49 -21.64 -6.88
C ALA A 244 -12.11 -20.76 -7.99
N LEU A 245 -11.52 -20.78 -9.19
CA LEU A 245 -12.06 -20.09 -10.37
C LEU A 245 -13.43 -20.64 -10.77
N ASP A 246 -13.59 -21.96 -10.78
CA ASP A 246 -14.88 -22.63 -11.05
C ASP A 246 -15.96 -22.27 -10.01
N ALA A 247 -15.55 -22.01 -8.76
CA ALA A 247 -16.42 -21.51 -7.69
C ALA A 247 -16.71 -20.00 -7.78
N GLY A 248 -16.22 -19.31 -8.81
CA GLY A 248 -16.46 -17.88 -9.04
C GLY A 248 -15.55 -16.93 -8.28
N VAL A 249 -14.47 -17.43 -7.65
CA VAL A 249 -13.48 -16.61 -6.96
C VAL A 249 -12.52 -15.99 -7.97
N VAL A 250 -12.26 -14.68 -7.85
CA VAL A 250 -11.29 -14.00 -8.72
C VAL A 250 -9.88 -14.30 -8.26
N VAL A 251 -9.10 -15.02 -9.08
CA VAL A 251 -7.70 -15.33 -8.75
C VAL A 251 -6.75 -14.41 -9.50
N VAL A 252 -5.84 -13.77 -8.77
CA VAL A 252 -4.75 -12.95 -9.30
C VAL A 252 -3.42 -13.62 -8.98
N VAL A 253 -2.58 -13.80 -9.98
CA VAL A 253 -1.22 -14.32 -9.84
C VAL A 253 -0.24 -13.15 -9.74
N SER A 254 0.41 -13.03 -8.60
CA SER A 254 1.58 -12.18 -8.38
C SER A 254 2.81 -13.07 -8.17
N THR A 255 3.92 -12.50 -7.71
CA THR A 255 5.15 -13.22 -7.41
C THR A 255 5.77 -12.74 -6.12
N ARG A 256 6.39 -13.66 -5.37
CA ARG A 256 7.20 -13.33 -4.19
C ARG A 256 8.53 -12.66 -4.55
N ILE A 257 8.90 -12.63 -5.84
CA ILE A 257 10.15 -12.04 -6.29
C ILE A 257 10.03 -10.51 -6.28
N ALA A 258 10.97 -9.84 -5.62
CA ALA A 258 10.93 -8.39 -5.40
C ALA A 258 10.96 -7.59 -6.70
N THR A 259 11.68 -8.04 -7.73
CA THR A 259 11.86 -7.31 -9.00
C THR A 259 11.54 -8.17 -10.22
N GLY A 260 11.15 -7.53 -11.31
CA GLY A 260 10.75 -8.18 -12.56
C GLY A 260 9.24 -8.42 -12.69
N PRO A 261 8.74 -8.63 -13.91
CA PRO A 261 7.33 -8.83 -14.17
C PRO A 261 6.89 -10.29 -13.94
N VAL A 262 5.60 -10.46 -13.61
CA VAL A 262 4.90 -11.75 -13.77
C VAL A 262 4.62 -11.98 -15.25
N ASP A 263 4.94 -13.17 -15.74
CA ASP A 263 4.78 -13.52 -17.14
C ASP A 263 4.36 -14.98 -17.34
N ALA A 264 3.37 -15.16 -18.22
CA ALA A 264 2.77 -16.44 -18.57
C ALA A 264 3.62 -17.22 -19.60
N ALA A 265 4.91 -17.36 -19.31
CA ALA A 265 5.87 -18.01 -20.21
C ALA A 265 5.97 -19.54 -20.00
N TYR A 266 5.66 -20.01 -18.79
CA TYR A 266 5.82 -21.42 -18.41
C TYR A 266 4.46 -22.11 -18.28
N GLY A 267 4.36 -23.30 -18.86
CA GLY A 267 3.26 -24.25 -18.65
C GLY A 267 3.75 -25.52 -17.94
N GLY A 268 3.02 -26.63 -18.08
CA GLY A 268 3.38 -27.92 -17.49
C GLY A 268 2.58 -28.30 -16.25
N GLY A 269 1.41 -27.68 -16.06
CA GLY A 269 0.41 -28.00 -15.05
C GLY A 269 0.32 -26.97 -13.93
N GLY A 270 1.44 -26.33 -13.58
CA GLY A 270 1.53 -25.32 -12.51
C GLY A 270 2.08 -23.97 -12.92
N GLY A 271 2.44 -23.78 -14.20
CA GLY A 271 3.02 -22.54 -14.67
C GLY A 271 2.00 -21.40 -14.79
N ALA A 272 2.47 -20.16 -14.81
CA ALA A 272 1.62 -18.99 -14.97
C ALA A 272 0.76 -19.04 -16.27
N ALA A 273 1.25 -19.69 -17.33
CA ALA A 273 0.46 -19.90 -18.55
C ALA A 273 -0.75 -20.82 -18.31
N ASP A 274 -0.57 -21.88 -17.50
CA ASP A 274 -1.66 -22.80 -17.17
C ASP A 274 -2.73 -22.13 -16.30
N LEU A 275 -2.30 -21.24 -15.39
CA LEU A 275 -3.20 -20.46 -14.52
C LEU A 275 -4.02 -19.44 -15.32
N VAL A 276 -3.38 -18.73 -16.25
CA VAL A 276 -4.08 -17.79 -17.15
C VAL A 276 -5.05 -18.53 -18.06
N ALA A 277 -4.66 -19.68 -18.61
CA ALA A 277 -5.55 -20.51 -19.42
C ALA A 277 -6.79 -20.98 -18.64
N ALA A 278 -6.66 -21.16 -17.32
CA ALA A 278 -7.78 -21.46 -16.42
C ALA A 278 -8.65 -20.24 -16.08
N GLY A 279 -8.21 -19.02 -16.39
CA GLY A 279 -8.95 -17.78 -16.11
C GLY A 279 -8.36 -16.90 -14.99
N ALA A 280 -7.20 -17.26 -14.44
CA ALA A 280 -6.50 -16.39 -13.49
C ALA A 280 -5.98 -15.12 -14.17
N LEU A 281 -5.95 -14.02 -13.43
CA LEU A 281 -5.45 -12.72 -13.88
C LEU A 281 -3.99 -12.56 -13.46
N LEU A 282 -3.18 -11.83 -14.21
CA LEU A 282 -1.79 -11.54 -13.82
C LEU A 282 -1.70 -10.15 -13.19
N SER A 283 -1.07 -10.08 -12.02
CA SER A 283 -0.49 -8.84 -11.49
C SER A 283 0.92 -8.71 -12.02
N ARG A 284 1.08 -8.01 -13.15
CA ARG A 284 2.38 -7.97 -13.86
C ARG A 284 3.46 -7.31 -13.03
N ARG A 285 3.15 -6.17 -12.40
CA ARG A 285 4.15 -5.37 -11.65
C ARG A 285 3.90 -5.32 -10.15
N LEU A 286 2.64 -5.37 -9.71
CA LEU A 286 2.33 -5.24 -8.29
C LEU A 286 2.62 -6.54 -7.55
N ARG A 287 3.27 -6.41 -6.40
CA ARG A 287 3.59 -7.51 -5.47
C ARG A 287 2.35 -7.93 -4.68
N PRO A 288 2.37 -9.08 -3.99
CA PRO A 288 1.16 -9.66 -3.41
C PRO A 288 0.36 -8.71 -2.49
N GLY A 289 1.03 -7.92 -1.65
CA GLY A 289 0.38 -6.92 -0.78
C GLY A 289 -0.41 -5.89 -1.58
N GLN A 290 0.26 -5.18 -2.49
CA GLN A 290 -0.39 -4.21 -3.38
C GLN A 290 -1.44 -4.82 -4.32
N ALA A 291 -1.18 -5.99 -4.90
CA ALA A 291 -2.14 -6.70 -5.75
C ALA A 291 -3.42 -7.07 -4.97
N ARG A 292 -3.28 -7.43 -3.69
CA ARG A 292 -4.41 -7.70 -2.79
C ARG A 292 -5.24 -6.44 -2.55
N ILE A 293 -4.62 -5.31 -2.25
CA ILE A 293 -5.33 -4.03 -2.04
C ILE A 293 -6.12 -3.61 -3.28
N VAL A 294 -5.52 -3.74 -4.46
CA VAL A 294 -6.21 -3.48 -5.73
C VAL A 294 -7.41 -4.40 -5.92
N LEU A 295 -7.22 -5.70 -5.70
CA LEU A 295 -8.29 -6.68 -5.85
C LEU A 295 -9.43 -6.42 -4.86
N LEU A 296 -9.11 -6.10 -3.60
CA LEU A 296 -10.08 -5.67 -2.58
C LEU A 296 -10.90 -4.46 -3.05
N ALA A 297 -10.22 -3.38 -3.42
CA ALA A 297 -10.88 -2.12 -3.79
C ALA A 297 -11.76 -2.28 -5.05
N LEU A 298 -11.29 -3.03 -6.04
CA LEU A 298 -12.05 -3.28 -7.27
C LEU A 298 -13.26 -4.19 -7.02
N LEU A 299 -13.12 -5.26 -6.22
CA LEU A 299 -14.23 -6.13 -5.85
C LEU A 299 -15.24 -5.44 -4.94
N ALA A 300 -14.80 -4.54 -4.06
CA ALA A 300 -15.67 -3.68 -3.25
C ALA A 300 -16.50 -2.74 -4.13
N ALA A 301 -15.88 -2.18 -5.17
CA ALA A 301 -16.54 -1.31 -6.14
C ALA A 301 -17.40 -2.06 -7.17
N GLY A 302 -17.53 -3.39 -7.07
CA GLY A 302 -18.32 -4.22 -7.99
C GLY A 302 -17.72 -4.31 -9.40
N VAL A 303 -16.41 -4.08 -9.54
CA VAL A 303 -15.71 -4.16 -10.83
C VAL A 303 -15.52 -5.62 -11.23
N GLY A 304 -15.92 -5.97 -12.46
CA GLY A 304 -15.82 -7.33 -12.97
C GLY A 304 -14.38 -7.75 -13.38
N PRO A 305 -14.10 -9.06 -13.47
CA PRO A 305 -12.74 -9.61 -13.70
C PRO A 305 -12.02 -9.07 -14.94
N ARG A 306 -12.74 -8.78 -16.03
CA ARG A 306 -12.16 -8.21 -17.25
C ARG A 306 -11.43 -6.89 -16.99
N TRP A 307 -12.04 -5.99 -16.21
CA TRP A 307 -11.47 -4.68 -15.92
C TRP A 307 -10.37 -4.76 -14.85
N ILE A 308 -10.52 -5.69 -13.91
CA ILE A 308 -9.46 -6.03 -12.94
C ILE A 308 -8.19 -6.46 -13.69
N GLY A 309 -8.33 -7.40 -14.63
CA GLY A 309 -7.20 -7.89 -15.44
C GLY A 309 -6.56 -6.80 -16.30
N ALA A 310 -7.37 -5.92 -16.89
CA ALA A 310 -6.87 -4.81 -17.70
C ALA A 310 -6.07 -3.76 -16.89
N TYR A 311 -6.28 -3.68 -15.59
CA TYR A 311 -5.52 -2.82 -14.70
C TYR A 311 -4.22 -3.50 -14.24
N LEU A 312 -4.35 -4.70 -13.67
CA LEU A 312 -3.22 -5.47 -13.14
C LEU A 312 -2.22 -5.91 -14.24
N GLY A 313 -2.69 -5.92 -15.49
CA GLY A 313 -1.88 -6.18 -16.68
C GLY A 313 -1.06 -4.99 -17.19
N ARG A 314 -1.04 -3.84 -16.51
CA ARG A 314 -0.24 -2.65 -16.88
C ARG A 314 1.12 -2.64 -16.17
#